data_AF-A0A382WIV2-F1
#
_entry.id   AF-A0A382WIV2-F1
#
_cell.length_a   1.000
_cell.length_b   1.000
_cell.length_c   1.000
_cell.angle_alpha   90.00
_cell.angle_beta   90.00
_cell.angle_gamma   90.00
#
_symmetry.space_group_name_H-M   'P 1'
#
loop_
_entity.id
_entity.type
_entity.pdbx_description
1 polymer ?
#
loop_
_entity_poly.entity_id
_entity_poly.type
_entity_poly.pdbx_seq_one_letter_code
_entity_poly.pdbx_strand_id
1 'polypeptide(L)'
;MFKVDIDAKVWTWLGRILPLTALLSIILILKIDIQGWLDYLLVTIAITFGTVAFFWWWWVIDAIKNLNNFFTDSYDRFADMQQNLREIKKDVSKVKIGHAEELKLIRESKTKAKILRKGR
;
A
#
# COMPACT_ATOMS: atom_id res chain seq x y z
N MET A 1 2.36 -7.49 -31.07
CA MET A 1 3.17 -6.26 -31.21
C MET A 1 2.23 -5.10 -30.85
N PHE A 2 2.46 -4.52 -29.67
CA PHE A 2 1.80 -3.37 -29.00
C PHE A 2 0.30 -3.43 -28.65
N LYS A 3 0.05 -3.32 -27.33
CA LYS A 3 -1.22 -3.29 -26.60
C LYS A 3 -2.03 -2.04 -26.94
N VAL A 4 -3.28 -2.21 -27.38
CA VAL A 4 -4.24 -1.13 -27.71
C VAL A 4 -5.46 -1.15 -26.76
N ASP A 5 -5.28 -1.63 -25.52
CA ASP A 5 -6.40 -1.70 -24.57
C ASP A 5 -6.56 -0.42 -23.74
N ILE A 6 -5.50 0.38 -23.62
CA ILE A 6 -5.49 1.62 -22.81
C ILE A 6 -6.14 2.76 -23.59
N ASP A 7 -5.86 2.88 -24.90
CA ASP A 7 -6.39 3.95 -25.74
C ASP A 7 -7.92 3.86 -25.91
N ALA A 8 -8.46 2.66 -26.12
CA ALA A 8 -9.90 2.48 -26.25
C ALA A 8 -10.66 2.81 -24.95
N LYS A 9 -10.07 2.48 -23.80
CA LYS A 9 -10.64 2.78 -22.50
C LYS A 9 -10.56 4.26 -22.16
N VAL A 10 -9.44 4.91 -22.47
CA VAL A 10 -9.27 6.38 -22.31
C VAL A 10 -10.19 7.13 -23.27
N TRP A 11 -10.38 6.65 -24.50
CA TRP A 11 -11.23 7.28 -25.51
C TRP A 11 -12.73 7.21 -25.17
N THR A 12 -13.20 6.04 -24.76
CA THR A 12 -14.59 5.87 -24.28
C THR A 12 -14.84 6.65 -22.99
N TRP A 13 -13.81 6.87 -22.19
CA TRP A 13 -13.85 7.64 -20.96
C TRP A 13 -13.87 9.16 -21.22
N LEU A 14 -13.06 9.64 -22.18
CA LEU A 14 -13.10 11.01 -22.69
C LEU A 14 -14.50 11.34 -23.24
N GLY A 15 -15.09 10.41 -24.00
CA GLY A 15 -16.43 10.57 -24.57
C GLY A 15 -17.56 10.73 -23.55
N ARG A 16 -17.38 10.26 -22.31
CA ARG A 16 -18.37 10.44 -21.22
C ARG A 16 -18.17 11.72 -20.43
N ILE A 17 -16.94 12.20 -20.31
CA ILE A 17 -16.59 13.39 -19.52
C ILE A 17 -16.78 14.66 -20.34
N LEU A 18 -16.45 14.62 -21.62
CA LEU A 18 -16.57 15.73 -22.56
C LEU A 18 -17.97 16.38 -22.59
N PRO A 19 -19.09 15.65 -22.62
CA PRO A 19 -20.41 16.29 -22.56
C PRO A 19 -20.70 16.92 -21.20
N LEU A 20 -20.19 16.37 -20.09
CA LEU A 20 -20.43 16.88 -18.75
C LEU A 20 -19.61 18.14 -18.47
N THR A 21 -18.36 18.18 -18.93
CA THR A 21 -17.52 19.38 -18.86
C THR A 21 -18.04 20.46 -19.81
N ALA A 22 -18.44 20.12 -21.03
CA ALA A 22 -19.05 21.06 -21.97
C ALA A 22 -20.33 21.68 -21.40
N LEU A 23 -21.21 20.87 -20.79
CA LEU A 23 -22.44 21.38 -20.18
C LEU A 23 -22.15 22.33 -19.00
N LEU A 24 -21.17 22.00 -18.16
CA LEU A 24 -20.74 22.86 -17.05
C LEU A 24 -20.14 24.19 -17.55
N SER A 25 -19.30 24.15 -18.59
CA SER A 25 -18.75 25.35 -19.21
C SER A 25 -19.84 26.25 -19.77
N ILE A 26 -20.84 25.69 -20.46
CA ILE A 26 -21.98 26.45 -21.01
C ILE A 26 -22.81 27.10 -19.89
N ILE A 27 -23.06 26.38 -18.79
CA ILE A 27 -23.81 26.93 -17.65
C ILE A 27 -23.07 28.09 -16.98
N LEU A 28 -21.75 27.98 -16.82
CA LEU A 28 -20.92 29.06 -16.26
C LEU A 28 -20.94 30.32 -17.13
N ILE A 29 -20.85 30.16 -18.46
CA ILE A 29 -20.89 31.29 -19.40
C ILE A 29 -22.27 31.97 -19.39
N LEU A 30 -23.36 31.22 -19.28
CA LEU A 30 -24.72 31.78 -19.28
C LEU A 30 -25.11 32.47 -17.96
N LYS A 31 -24.47 32.12 -16.84
CA LYS A 31 -24.77 32.71 -15.53
C LYS A 31 -23.97 33.96 -15.21
N ILE A 32 -22.86 34.17 -15.90
CA ILE A 32 -21.98 35.32 -15.68
C ILE A 32 -22.27 36.32 -16.80
N ASP A 33 -22.89 37.45 -16.45
CA ASP A 33 -23.07 38.56 -17.39
C ASP A 33 -21.72 39.28 -17.55
N ILE A 34 -21.10 39.10 -18.72
CA ILE A 34 -19.74 39.57 -18.98
C ILE A 34 -19.81 41.05 -19.34
N GLN A 35 -19.67 41.92 -18.34
CA GLN A 35 -19.69 43.36 -18.53
C GLN A 35 -18.28 43.99 -18.45
N GLY A 36 -17.31 43.30 -17.83
CA GLY A 36 -15.93 43.78 -17.70
C GLY A 36 -14.83 42.73 -17.96
N TRP A 37 -13.60 43.22 -18.15
CA TRP A 37 -12.40 42.38 -18.37
C TRP A 37 -12.09 41.43 -17.19
N LEU A 38 -12.50 41.81 -15.98
CA LEU A 38 -12.37 40.97 -14.78
C LEU A 38 -13.28 39.74 -14.84
N ASP A 39 -14.48 39.87 -15.40
CA ASP A 39 -15.43 38.76 -15.51
C ASP A 39 -14.90 37.68 -16.48
N TYR A 40 -14.23 38.11 -17.57
CA TYR A 40 -13.60 37.19 -18.51
C TYR A 40 -12.49 36.34 -17.86
N LEU A 41 -11.67 36.95 -17.00
CA LEU A 41 -10.63 36.23 -16.25
C LEU A 41 -11.25 35.24 -15.25
N LEU A 42 -12.28 35.65 -14.52
CA LEU A 42 -12.97 34.79 -13.55
C LEU A 42 -13.64 33.59 -14.22
N VAL A 43 -14.32 33.79 -15.36
CA VAL A 43 -14.92 32.70 -16.15
C VAL A 43 -13.86 31.71 -16.60
N THR A 44 -12.73 32.20 -17.11
CA THR A 44 -11.64 31.35 -17.62
C THR A 44 -11.03 30.50 -16.50
N ILE A 45 -10.79 31.09 -15.33
CA ILE A 45 -10.27 30.38 -14.16
C ILE A 45 -11.31 29.38 -13.64
N ALA A 46 -12.58 29.76 -13.58
CA ALA A 46 -13.66 28.88 -13.13
C ALA A 46 -13.84 27.65 -14.05
N ILE A 47 -13.77 27.84 -15.37
CA ILE A 47 -13.84 26.74 -16.35
C ILE A 47 -12.63 25.83 -16.20
N THR A 48 -11.43 26.40 -16.11
CA THR A 48 -10.19 25.62 -15.97
C THR A 48 -10.19 24.84 -14.65
N PHE A 49 -10.58 25.49 -13.55
CA PHE A 49 -10.66 24.87 -12.24
C PHE A 49 -11.75 23.80 -12.16
N GLY A 50 -12.93 24.06 -12.72
CA GLY A 50 -14.00 23.07 -12.81
C GLY A 50 -13.56 21.85 -13.61
N THR A 51 -12.92 22.07 -14.77
CA THR A 51 -12.37 21.00 -15.61
C THR A 51 -11.33 20.18 -14.84
N VAL A 52 -10.38 20.83 -14.18
CA VAL A 52 -9.36 20.16 -13.34
C VAL A 52 -10.01 19.37 -12.20
N ALA A 53 -11.07 19.88 -11.55
CA ALA A 53 -11.77 19.15 -10.49
C ALA A 53 -12.42 17.86 -10.99
N PHE A 54 -12.99 17.85 -12.20
CA PHE A 54 -13.50 16.62 -12.82
C PHE A 54 -12.38 15.65 -13.20
N PHE A 55 -11.27 16.16 -13.77
CA PHE A 55 -10.11 15.33 -14.09
C PHE A 55 -9.40 14.78 -12.84
N TRP A 56 -9.41 15.52 -11.73
CA TRP A 56 -8.76 15.16 -10.47
C TRP A 56 -9.35 13.88 -9.87
N TRP A 57 -10.67 13.72 -9.96
CA TRP A 57 -11.35 12.53 -9.42
C TRP A 57 -10.76 11.22 -9.96
N TRP A 58 -10.32 11.20 -11.22
CA TRP A 58 -9.74 9.99 -11.82
C TRP A 58 -8.34 9.68 -11.34
N TRP A 59 -7.51 10.72 -11.19
CA TRP A 59 -6.21 10.61 -10.56
C TRP A 59 -6.33 10.12 -9.11
N VAL A 60 -7.35 10.57 -8.39
CA VAL A 60 -7.63 10.10 -7.01
C VAL A 60 -7.98 8.61 -6.99
N ILE A 61 -8.84 8.12 -7.90
CA ILE A 61 -9.18 6.69 -7.98
C ILE A 61 -7.94 5.84 -8.31
N ASP A 62 -7.08 6.30 -9.21
CA ASP A 62 -5.84 5.59 -9.54
C ASP A 62 -4.86 5.58 -8.35
N ALA A 63 -4.71 6.71 -7.67
CA ALA A 63 -3.92 6.81 -6.44
C ALA A 63 -4.47 5.88 -5.34
N ILE A 64 -5.79 5.79 -5.17
CA ILE A 64 -6.43 4.86 -4.21
C ILE A 64 -6.18 3.40 -4.60
N LYS A 65 -6.26 3.05 -5.89
CA LYS A 65 -5.96 1.70 -6.36
C LYS A 65 -4.50 1.33 -6.13
N ASN A 66 -3.59 2.24 -6.47
CA ASN A 66 -2.17 2.06 -6.24
C ASN A 66 -1.89 1.89 -4.75
N LEU A 67 -2.51 2.72 -3.92
CA LEU A 67 -2.42 2.65 -2.46
C LEU A 67 -2.95 1.30 -1.92
N ASN A 68 -4.08 0.80 -2.43
CA ASN A 68 -4.62 -0.50 -2.02
C ASN A 68 -3.69 -1.67 -2.40
N ASN A 69 -3.03 -1.58 -3.56
CA ASN A 69 -2.01 -2.55 -3.97
C ASN A 69 -0.80 -2.51 -3.03
N PHE A 70 -0.33 -1.32 -2.63
CA PHE A 70 0.72 -1.16 -1.62
C PHE A 70 0.32 -1.71 -0.25
N PHE A 71 -0.93 -1.52 0.17
CA PHE A 71 -1.44 -2.09 1.41
C PHE A 71 -1.46 -3.63 1.37
N THR A 72 -1.82 -4.21 0.23
CA THR A 72 -1.84 -5.67 0.06
C THR A 72 -0.44 -6.26 0.08
N ASP A 73 0.53 -5.65 -0.62
CA ASP A 73 1.94 -6.09 -0.58
C ASP A 73 2.53 -5.93 0.82
N SER A 74 2.19 -4.84 1.50
CA SER A 74 2.63 -4.61 2.88
C SER A 74 2.06 -5.67 3.83
N TYR A 75 0.77 -6.02 3.69
CA TYR A 75 0.12 -7.02 4.51
C TYR A 75 0.73 -8.41 4.30
N ASP A 76 1.03 -8.79 3.07
CA ASP A 76 1.68 -10.07 2.75
C ASP A 76 3.09 -10.16 3.37
N ARG A 77 3.87 -9.08 3.27
CA ARG A 77 5.17 -8.98 3.97
C ARG A 77 5.04 -9.05 5.49
N PHE A 78 4.01 -8.43 6.08
CA PHE A 78 3.77 -8.53 7.52
C PHE A 78 3.37 -9.95 7.94
N ALA A 79 2.59 -10.65 7.12
CA ALA A 79 2.23 -12.05 7.36
C ALA A 79 3.47 -12.96 7.31
N ASP A 80 4.33 -12.77 6.31
CA ASP A 80 5.61 -13.48 6.19
C ASP A 80 6.54 -13.19 7.37
N MET A 81 6.68 -11.92 7.79
CA MET A 81 7.44 -11.56 9.00
C MET A 81 6.87 -12.24 10.25
N GLN A 82 5.56 -12.32 10.41
CA GLN A 82 4.94 -13.00 11.55
C GLN A 82 5.26 -14.50 11.54
N GLN A 83 5.28 -15.14 10.37
CA GLN A 83 5.67 -16.53 10.24
C GLN A 83 7.14 -16.74 10.60
N ASN A 84 8.04 -15.93 10.04
CA ASN A 84 9.48 -15.99 10.32
C ASN A 84 9.77 -15.81 11.82
N LEU A 85 9.07 -14.89 12.51
CA LEU A 85 9.20 -14.71 13.96
C LEU A 85 8.72 -15.93 14.77
N ARG A 86 7.67 -16.62 14.32
CA ARG A 86 7.20 -17.86 14.97
C ARG A 86 8.22 -18.99 14.80
N GLU A 87 8.86 -19.07 13.64
CA GLU A 87 9.91 -20.06 13.37
C GLU A 87 11.15 -19.80 14.22
N ILE A 88 11.64 -18.55 14.26
CA ILE A 88 12.75 -18.15 15.13
C ILE A 88 12.44 -18.47 16.60
N LYS A 89 11.21 -18.18 17.08
CA LYS A 89 10.81 -18.53 18.44
C LYS A 89 10.88 -20.04 18.70
N LYS A 90 10.45 -20.87 17.74
CA LYS A 90 10.54 -22.33 17.85
C LYS A 90 12.00 -22.78 17.90
N ASP A 91 12.85 -22.23 17.06
CA ASP A 91 14.26 -22.64 17.00
C ASP A 91 15.03 -22.21 18.25
N VAL A 92 14.79 -21.00 18.76
CA VAL A 92 15.32 -20.56 20.06
C VAL A 92 14.87 -21.49 21.20
N SER A 93 13.62 -21.95 21.17
CA SER A 93 13.12 -22.89 22.18
C SER A 93 13.81 -24.25 22.12
N LYS A 94 14.06 -24.79 20.91
CA LYS A 94 14.78 -26.05 20.71
C LYS A 94 16.22 -25.94 21.18
N VAL A 95 16.91 -24.85 20.81
CA VAL A 95 18.29 -24.59 21.25
C VAL A 95 18.38 -24.52 22.77
N LYS A 96 17.43 -23.84 23.43
CA LYS A 96 17.38 -23.78 24.90
C LYS A 96 17.19 -25.17 25.54
N ILE A 97 16.33 -26.01 24.97
CA ILE A 97 16.08 -27.37 25.49
C ILE A 97 17.31 -28.25 25.31
N GLY A 98 17.92 -28.25 24.11
CA GLY A 98 19.13 -29.01 23.84
C GLY A 98 20.28 -28.62 24.76
N HIS A 99 20.51 -27.31 24.94
CA HIS A 99 21.54 -26.83 25.87
C HIS A 99 21.25 -27.23 27.33
N ALA A 100 19.98 -27.20 27.76
CA ALA A 100 19.61 -27.66 29.10
C ALA A 100 19.83 -29.16 29.30
N GLU A 101 19.67 -29.97 28.25
CA GLU A 101 19.92 -31.40 28.26
C GLU A 101 21.43 -31.71 28.33
N GLU A 102 22.25 -31.02 27.53
CA GLU A 102 23.71 -31.12 27.59
C GLU A 102 24.24 -30.78 28.99
N LEU A 103 23.73 -29.70 29.60
CA LEU A 103 24.11 -29.31 30.96
C LEU A 103 23.74 -30.37 32.01
N LYS A 104 22.63 -31.09 31.83
CA LYS A 104 22.23 -32.20 32.72
C LYS A 104 23.21 -33.38 32.59
N LEU A 105 23.54 -33.79 31.37
CA LEU A 105 24.49 -34.88 31.11
C LEU A 105 25.89 -34.56 31.67
N ILE A 106 26.36 -33.32 31.48
CA ILE A 106 27.63 -32.84 32.05
C ILE A 106 27.57 -32.85 33.58
N ARG A 107 26.45 -32.45 34.18
CA ARG A 107 26.28 -32.48 35.64
C ARG A 107 26.27 -33.91 36.19
N GLU A 108 25.55 -34.83 35.55
CA GLU A 108 25.48 -36.23 35.97
C GLU A 108 26.83 -36.95 35.85
N SER A 109 27.54 -36.76 34.74
CA SER A 109 28.89 -37.30 34.55
C SER A 109 29.88 -36.77 35.60
N LYS A 110 29.84 -35.46 35.89
CA LYS A 110 30.65 -34.85 36.98
C LYS A 110 30.29 -35.41 38.35
N THR A 111 29.00 -35.59 38.66
CA THR A 111 28.56 -36.19 39.93
C THR A 111 29.02 -37.64 40.07
N LYS A 112 28.85 -38.46 39.03
CA LYS A 112 29.33 -39.86 39.01
C LYS A 112 30.84 -39.93 39.20
N ALA A 113 31.60 -39.10 38.48
CA ALA A 113 33.05 -39.02 38.63
C ALA A 113 33.49 -38.61 40.05
N LYS A 114 32.76 -37.69 40.70
CA LYS A 114 33.02 -37.28 42.09
C LYS A 114 32.75 -38.39 43.09
N ILE A 115 31.67 -39.16 42.93
CA ILE A 115 31.35 -40.31 43.78
C ILE A 115 32.43 -41.40 43.66
N LEU A 116 32.85 -41.72 42.43
CA LEU A 116 33.91 -42.70 42.14
C LEU A 116 35.29 -42.30 42.70
N ARG A 117 35.52 -41.00 42.94
CA ARG A 117 36.75 -40.47 43.56
C ARG A 117 36.68 -40.39 45.08
N LYS A 118 35.49 -40.33 45.69
CA LYS A 118 35.32 -40.24 47.15
C LYS A 118 35.18 -41.61 47.82
N GLY A 119 34.83 -42.65 47.06
CA GLY A 119 34.78 -44.05 47.52
C GLY A 119 36.09 -44.84 47.34
N ARG A 120 37.17 -44.17 46.91
CA ARG A 120 38.55 -44.65 46.95
C ARG A 120 39.32 -43.79 47.93
#